data_AF-A0A372DXT8-F1
#
_entry.id   AF-A0A372DXT8-F1
#
_cell.length_a   1.000
_cell.length_b   1.000
_cell.length_c   1.000
_cell.angle_alpha   90.00
_cell.angle_beta   90.00
_cell.angle_gamma   90.00
#
_symmetry.space_group_name_H-M   'P 1'
#
loop_
_entity.id
_entity.type
_entity.pdbx_description
1 polymer ?
#
loop_
_entity_poly.entity_id
_entity_poly.type
_entity_poly.pdbx_seq_one_letter_code
_entity_poly.pdbx_strand_id
1 'polypeptide(L)'
;MGAKHACFTCCHAFNAPYGSIGPAKCPTCGAAVVIMTQRFRPPKKRETAKWAVAQFLADHGFYYQPVYEHPWGGQFMKYPTTMPEAKEFVKTYQAQAAKRGVFTNVPVATLHK
;
A
#
# COMPACT_ATOMS: atom_id res chain seq x y z
N MET A 1 16.06 6.67 -6.40
CA MET A 1 14.88 6.54 -5.51
C MET A 1 14.05 5.36 -5.99
N GLY A 2 14.11 4.22 -5.29
CA GLY A 2 13.42 2.98 -5.67
C GLY A 2 12.11 2.78 -4.90
N ALA A 3 11.47 1.63 -5.17
CA ALA A 3 10.34 1.14 -4.38
C ALA A 3 10.68 1.04 -2.88
N LYS A 4 9.64 0.98 -2.04
CA LYS A 4 9.78 0.93 -0.59
C LYS A 4 9.18 -0.36 -0.06
N HIS A 5 9.83 -1.00 0.89
CA HIS A 5 9.19 -2.00 1.72
C HIS A 5 8.51 -1.31 2.90
N ALA A 6 7.20 -1.51 3.06
CA ALA A 6 6.40 -0.99 4.14
C ALA A 6 6.01 -2.13 5.09
N CYS A 7 6.42 -2.02 6.35
CA CYS A 7 5.96 -2.88 7.43
C CYS A 7 4.86 -2.17 8.21
N PHE A 8 3.64 -2.66 8.09
CA PHE A 8 2.49 -2.12 8.82
C PHE A 8 2.45 -2.53 10.29
N THR A 9 3.08 -3.65 10.66
CA THR A 9 3.16 -4.11 12.05
C THR A 9 3.99 -3.18 12.93
N CYS A 10 5.18 -2.74 12.47
CA CYS A 10 6.06 -1.88 13.26
C CYS A 10 6.15 -0.43 12.75
N CYS A 11 5.30 -0.05 11.79
CA CYS A 11 5.24 1.28 11.19
C CYS A 11 6.61 1.76 10.68
N HIS A 12 7.31 0.88 9.96
CA HIS A 12 8.65 1.13 9.44
C HIS A 12 8.68 0.95 7.92
N ALA A 13 9.40 1.84 7.23
CA ALA A 13 9.64 1.72 5.80
C ALA A 13 11.13 1.86 5.47
N PHE A 14 11.57 1.06 4.52
CA PHE A 14 12.96 1.02 4.06
C PHE A 14 13.02 0.85 2.54
N ASN A 15 14.19 1.08 1.95
CA ASN A 15 14.35 0.93 0.50
C ASN A 15 14.22 -0.54 0.11
N ALA A 16 13.40 -0.83 -0.90
CA ALA A 16 13.39 -2.14 -1.53
C ALA A 16 14.62 -2.24 -2.46
N PRO A 17 15.38 -3.35 -2.41
CA PRO A 17 16.37 -3.66 -3.43
C PRO A 17 15.77 -3.60 -4.84
N TYR A 18 16.58 -3.24 -5.84
CA TYR A 18 16.13 -3.23 -7.22
C TYR A 18 15.66 -4.63 -7.65
N GLY A 19 14.51 -4.70 -8.34
CA GLY A 19 13.94 -5.99 -8.75
C GLY A 19 13.35 -6.82 -7.61
N SER A 20 13.12 -6.25 -6.41
CA SER A 20 12.42 -6.97 -5.34
C SER A 20 11.03 -7.38 -5.81
N ILE A 21 10.79 -8.68 -5.86
CA ILE A 21 9.52 -9.31 -6.20
C ILE A 21 9.26 -10.38 -5.14
N GLY A 22 8.02 -10.47 -4.65
CA GLY A 22 7.58 -11.54 -3.76
C GLY A 22 7.93 -11.36 -2.26
N PRO A 23 7.89 -12.46 -1.48
CA PRO A 23 7.94 -12.48 -0.02
C PRO A 23 9.19 -11.87 0.57
N ALA A 24 9.01 -10.76 1.30
CA ALA A 24 10.02 -10.10 2.09
C ALA A 24 9.54 -9.93 3.54
N LYS A 25 10.49 -9.94 4.47
CA LYS A 25 10.27 -9.74 5.90
C LYS A 25 10.87 -8.42 6.37
N CYS A 26 10.28 -7.85 7.40
CA CYS A 26 10.79 -6.67 8.06
C CYS A 26 12.06 -7.03 8.83
N PRO A 27 13.19 -6.32 8.63
CA PRO A 27 14.42 -6.59 9.37
C PRO A 27 14.30 -6.25 10.87
N THR A 28 13.31 -5.45 11.25
CA THR A 28 13.12 -5.00 12.64
C THR A 28 12.22 -5.91 13.46
N CYS A 29 11.15 -6.45 12.87
CA CYS A 29 10.15 -7.23 13.61
C CYS A 29 9.81 -8.59 12.99
N GLY A 30 10.42 -8.96 11.85
CA GLY A 30 10.20 -10.24 11.18
C GLY A 30 8.85 -10.40 10.46
N ALA A 31 7.91 -9.46 10.63
CA ALA A 31 6.61 -9.48 9.95
C ALA A 31 6.75 -9.31 8.43
N ALA A 32 5.72 -9.73 7.69
CA ALA A 32 5.66 -9.51 6.24
C ALA A 32 5.68 -8.01 5.91
N VAL A 33 6.31 -7.66 4.79
CA VAL A 33 6.30 -6.30 4.25
C VAL A 33 5.61 -6.25 2.92
N VAL A 34 5.00 -5.11 2.63
CA VAL A 34 4.35 -4.83 1.35
C VAL A 34 5.27 -3.93 0.52
N ILE A 35 5.41 -4.24 -0.77
CA ILE A 35 6.22 -3.44 -1.69
C ILE A 35 5.37 -2.28 -2.19
N MET A 36 5.78 -1.06 -1.86
CA MET A 36 5.16 0.18 -2.30
C MET A 36 5.94 0.81 -3.44
N THR A 37 5.24 1.56 -4.28
CA THR A 37 5.88 2.36 -5.32
C THR A 37 6.77 3.46 -4.74
N GLN A 38 7.66 4.02 -5.56
CA GLN A 38 8.54 5.15 -5.23
C GLN A 38 7.79 6.42 -4.80
N ARG A 39 6.48 6.52 -5.08
CA ARG A 39 5.63 7.67 -4.68
C ARG A 39 5.17 7.57 -3.24
N PHE A 40 5.26 6.40 -2.62
CA PHE A 40 4.90 6.22 -1.22
C PHE A 40 5.80 7.07 -0.33
N ARG A 41 5.18 8.01 0.38
CA ARG A 41 5.81 8.83 1.41
C ARG A 41 5.41 8.23 2.76
N PRO A 42 6.27 7.40 3.38
CA PRO A 42 5.91 6.74 4.63
C PRO A 42 5.62 7.79 5.72
N PRO A 43 4.52 7.65 6.47
CA PRO A 43 4.25 8.49 7.63
C PRO A 43 5.32 8.33 8.71
N LYS A 44 5.39 9.26 9.67
CA LYS A 44 6.25 9.08 10.85
C LYS A 44 5.79 7.84 11.62
N LYS A 45 6.71 7.13 12.26
CA LYS A 45 6.42 5.90 13.02
C LYS A 45 5.27 6.06 14.04
N ARG A 46 5.18 7.24 14.69
CA ARG A 46 4.15 7.56 15.68
C ARG A 46 2.76 7.85 15.09
N GLU A 47 2.65 8.07 13.78
CA GLU A 47 1.38 8.41 13.12
C GLU A 47 0.61 7.14 12.75
N THR A 48 0.28 6.32 13.76
CA THR A 48 -0.36 5.00 13.59
C THR A 48 -1.66 5.06 12.79
N ALA A 49 -2.45 6.13 12.93
CA ALA A 49 -3.66 6.34 12.14
C ALA A 49 -3.38 6.44 10.63
N LYS A 50 -2.31 7.14 10.24
CA LYS A 50 -1.91 7.25 8.82
C LYS A 50 -1.34 5.93 8.29
N TRP A 51 -0.63 5.19 9.14
CA TRP A 51 -0.18 3.84 8.81
C TRP A 51 -1.35 2.88 8.59
N ALA A 52 -2.40 2.96 9.42
CA ALA A 52 -3.61 2.17 9.25
C ALA A 52 -4.33 2.49 7.94
N VAL A 53 -4.38 3.77 7.54
CA VAL A 53 -4.92 4.18 6.23
C VAL A 53 -4.09 3.60 5.09
N ALA A 54 -2.76 3.71 5.15
CA ALA A 54 -1.88 3.14 4.14
C ALA A 54 -2.00 1.62 4.05
N GLN A 55 -2.16 0.93 5.19
CA GLN A 55 -2.39 -0.52 5.24
C GLN A 55 -3.71 -0.88 4.56
N PHE A 56 -4.80 -0.20 4.91
CA PHE A 56 -6.10 -0.41 4.31
C PHE A 56 -6.07 -0.25 2.79
N LEU A 57 -5.44 0.82 2.29
CA LEU A 57 -5.27 1.05 0.86
C LEU A 57 -4.47 -0.09 0.19
N ALA A 58 -3.39 -0.53 0.82
CA ALA A 58 -2.57 -1.63 0.32
C ALA A 58 -3.32 -2.96 0.26
N ASP A 59 -4.11 -3.28 1.29
CA ASP A 59 -4.94 -4.49 1.35
C ASP A 59 -5.98 -4.52 0.21
N HIS A 60 -6.39 -3.34 -0.27
CA HIS A 60 -7.28 -3.14 -1.39
C HIS A 60 -6.57 -2.91 -2.75
N GLY A 61 -5.26 -3.10 -2.84
CA GLY A 61 -4.52 -3.05 -4.11
C GLY A 61 -4.00 -1.66 -4.51
N PHE A 62 -3.97 -0.71 -3.57
CA PHE A 62 -3.44 0.64 -3.78
C PHE A 62 -2.08 0.81 -3.08
N TYR A 63 -1.00 0.61 -3.83
CA TYR A 63 0.40 0.70 -3.39
C TYR A 63 1.03 2.06 -3.72
N TYR A 64 0.22 3.11 -3.75
CA TYR A 64 0.59 4.47 -4.15
C TYR A 64 0.96 4.61 -5.64
N GLN A 65 0.50 3.68 -6.49
CA GLN A 65 0.52 3.88 -7.94
C GLN A 65 -0.36 5.08 -8.34
N PRO A 66 -0.14 5.67 -9.52
CA PRO A 66 -1.04 6.67 -10.05
C PRO A 66 -2.48 6.17 -10.16
N VAL A 67 -3.40 6.97 -9.63
CA VAL A 67 -4.85 6.79 -9.76
C VAL A 67 -5.39 8.07 -10.38
N TYR A 68 -6.19 7.92 -11.41
CA TYR A 68 -6.77 9.02 -12.16
C TYR A 68 -8.25 9.16 -11.85
N GLU A 69 -8.78 10.37 -12.01
CA GLU A 69 -10.20 10.66 -11.87
C GLU A 69 -11.08 9.72 -12.72
N HIS A 70 -10.64 9.42 -13.95
CA HIS A 70 -11.26 8.43 -14.82
C HIS A 70 -10.25 7.37 -15.29
N PRO A 71 -10.69 6.14 -15.62
CA PRO A 71 -9.80 5.10 -16.13
C PRO A 71 -9.07 5.47 -17.43
N TRP A 72 -9.64 6.36 -18.23
CA TRP A 72 -9.09 6.79 -19.52
C TRP A 72 -8.25 8.07 -19.44
N GLY A 73 -8.08 8.65 -18.24
CA GLY A 73 -7.28 9.85 -18.03
C GLY A 73 -7.92 10.84 -17.04
N GLY A 74 -7.31 12.01 -16.91
CA GLY A 74 -7.78 13.09 -16.02
C GLY A 74 -6.75 13.50 -14.98
N GLN A 75 -7.23 14.17 -13.93
CA GLN A 75 -6.36 14.64 -12.85
C GLN A 75 -5.84 13.48 -12.01
N PHE A 76 -4.62 13.65 -11.48
CA PHE A 76 -4.06 12.72 -10.51
C PHE A 76 -4.79 12.86 -9.17
N MET A 77 -5.38 11.77 -8.70
CA MET A 77 -6.07 11.77 -7.43
C MET A 77 -5.08 11.67 -6.27
N LYS A 78 -5.25 12.55 -5.29
CA LYS A 78 -4.48 12.49 -4.05
C LYS A 78 -4.94 11.27 -3.24
N TYR A 79 -3.97 10.57 -2.66
CA TYR A 79 -4.27 9.48 -1.74
C TYR A 79 -4.88 10.04 -0.45
N PRO A 80 -5.89 9.36 0.10
CA PRO A 80 -6.59 9.80 1.29
C PRO A 80 -5.69 9.70 2.52
N THR A 81 -5.98 10.52 3.52
CA THR A 81 -5.19 10.56 4.77
C THR A 81 -6.00 10.13 5.99
N THR A 82 -7.32 10.00 5.84
CA THR A 82 -8.24 9.54 6.87
C THR A 82 -8.92 8.24 6.43
N MET A 83 -9.35 7.43 7.40
CA MET A 83 -10.00 6.14 7.12
C MET A 83 -11.34 6.28 6.38
N PRO A 84 -12.21 7.27 6.67
CA PRO A 84 -13.44 7.48 5.90
C PRO A 84 -13.15 7.77 4.42
N GLU A 85 -12.24 8.70 4.13
CA GLU A 85 -11.82 8.99 2.76
C GLU A 85 -11.20 7.76 2.08
N ALA A 86 -10.43 6.94 2.83
CA ALA A 86 -9.85 5.72 2.31
C ALA A 86 -10.90 4.72 1.82
N LYS A 87 -11.97 4.55 2.59
CA LYS A 87 -13.08 3.66 2.21
C LYS A 87 -13.79 4.16 0.95
N GLU A 88 -14.05 5.46 0.86
CA GLU A 88 -14.65 6.07 -0.32
C GLU A 88 -13.73 5.95 -1.55
N PHE A 89 -12.44 6.24 -1.38
CA PHE A 89 -11.44 6.14 -2.43
C PHE A 89 -11.37 4.73 -3.01
N VAL A 90 -11.30 3.71 -2.15
CA VAL A 90 -11.28 2.30 -2.58
C VAL A 90 -12.54 1.96 -3.38
N LYS A 91 -13.72 2.37 -2.90
CA LYS A 91 -14.99 2.11 -3.59
C LYS A 91 -15.03 2.76 -4.97
N THR A 92 -14.61 4.02 -5.07
CA THR A 92 -14.65 4.81 -6.30
C THR A 92 -13.63 4.31 -7.33
N TYR A 93 -12.41 3.98 -6.89
CA TYR A 93 -11.29 3.68 -7.80
C TYR A 93 -10.93 2.19 -7.87
N GLN A 94 -11.76 1.28 -7.36
CA GLN A 94 -11.50 -0.17 -7.33
C GLN A 94 -11.04 -0.75 -8.67
N ALA A 95 -11.52 -0.23 -9.80
CA ALA A 95 -11.15 -0.70 -11.13
C ALA A 95 -9.68 -0.41 -11.49
N GLN A 96 -9.04 0.55 -10.82
CA GLN A 96 -7.64 0.92 -10.98
C GLN A 96 -6.73 0.27 -9.91
N ALA A 97 -7.28 -0.58 -9.04
CA ALA A 97 -6.49 -1.34 -8.08
C ALA A 97 -5.53 -2.29 -8.81
N ALA A 98 -4.30 -2.39 -8.31
CA ALA A 98 -3.30 -3.29 -8.88
C ALA A 98 -3.67 -4.75 -8.58
N LYS A 99 -3.51 -5.63 -9.58
CA LYS A 99 -3.72 -7.08 -9.39
C LYS A 99 -2.74 -7.60 -8.32
N ARG A 100 -3.25 -8.40 -7.38
CA ARG A 100 -2.58 -8.95 -6.17
C ARG A 100 -1.29 -9.77 -6.41
N GLY A 101 -0.75 -9.84 -7.63
CA GLY A 101 0.41 -10.66 -7.97
C GLY A 101 1.78 -9.97 -7.90
N VAL A 102 1.84 -8.62 -7.85
CA VAL A 102 3.11 -7.90 -8.06
C VAL A 102 3.68 -7.27 -6.78
N PHE A 103 2.87 -7.03 -5.74
CA PHE A 103 3.27 -6.17 -4.60
C PHE A 103 2.91 -6.70 -3.20
N THR A 104 2.26 -7.86 -3.05
CA THR A 104 1.78 -8.36 -1.73
C THR A 104 2.48 -9.61 -1.24
N ASN A 105 2.74 -9.63 0.08
CA ASN A 105 3.23 -10.77 0.84
C ASN A 105 2.25 -11.25 1.92
N VAL A 106 0.97 -10.94 1.75
CA VAL A 106 -0.06 -11.41 2.67
C VAL A 106 -0.59 -12.74 2.12
N PRO A 107 -0.33 -13.89 2.78
CA PRO A 107 -1.09 -15.08 2.48
C PRO A 107 -2.57 -14.74 2.70
N VAL A 108 -3.41 -15.09 1.73
CA VAL A 108 -4.87 -15.08 1.88
C VAL A 108 -5.18 -15.93 3.09
N ALA A 109 -5.30 -15.31 4.26
CA ALA A 109 -6.14 -15.86 5.31
C ALA A 109 -7.55 -15.70 4.77
N THR A 110 -8.00 -16.79 4.16
CA THR A 110 -9.35 -17.05 3.71
C THR A 110 -10.34 -16.48 4.72
N LEU A 111 -10.98 -15.36 4.38
CA LEU A 111 -12.18 -14.94 5.09
C LEU A 111 -13.30 -15.87 4.61
N HIS A 112 -13.41 -16.99 5.32
CA HIS A 112 -14.50 -17.94 5.22
C HIS A 112 -15.77 -17.31 5.78
N LYS A 113 -16.81 -17.19 4.96
CA LYS A 113 -18.08 -17.93 5.05
C LYS A 113 -19.06 -17.36 4.03
#